data_AF-A0A4R4ZRY3-F1
#
_entry.id   AF-A0A4R4ZRY3-F1
#
_cell.length_a   1.000
_cell.length_b   1.000
_cell.length_c   1.000
_cell.angle_alpha   90.00
_cell.angle_beta   90.00
_cell.angle_gamma   90.00
#
_symmetry.space_group_name_H-M   'P 1'
#
loop_
_entity.id
_entity.type
_entity.pdbx_description
1 polymer ?
#
loop_
_entity_poly.entity_id
_entity_poly.type
_entity_poly.pdbx_seq_one_letter_code
_entity_poly.pdbx_strand_id
1 'polypeptide(L)'
;MSRVWIDTNLVHRTAQHVAAAQNRFGSTWTTLSGALAPTAGMAGNPGKDQAAAEFIAAYTPAAQAAWQGFAALHRSTGDMSRGLTQTVNNHTRADQHSVIGSGFSMVPRQPSFRDQLLGFVVSGPLNVAAPPTAAGPGKPPPRSLLETLTGISFDPLDIAQHWPTGDSYALATAATAWQAANTSLLDVRGRLATEVTAVTGHSDAPDIDAFDGYWRRLYGNASDTLLNALPQLCAGMASACRQYGAAVLESQIRVNDAAPNPIAAVFELAALRAAIAAAAGKLLQTVGAITVGVLANHLITSVTTGTATATAPNLRILHAETEQEGAPPTYEPGGKHGSNTRQTSRGPNSAEPTDGQEALDNSAPLGENTTRRVGVDKEHGEIVVLDETHPGKSIYHGHVREWDELTDKMKNALKRAGLVDKKGRILK
;
A
#
# COMPACT_ATOMS: atom_id res chain seq x y z
N MET A 1 25.71 -2.06 -32.94
CA MET A 1 24.56 -2.60 -32.18
C MET A 1 25.12 -3.63 -31.21
N SER A 2 24.98 -3.41 -29.91
CA SER A 2 25.23 -4.48 -28.93
C SER A 2 24.23 -5.59 -29.17
N ARG A 3 24.68 -6.84 -29.11
CA ARG A 3 23.80 -8.00 -29.19
C ARG A 3 22.97 -8.03 -27.90
N VAL A 4 21.66 -7.98 -28.01
CA VAL A 4 20.75 -8.19 -26.88
C VAL A 4 20.55 -9.69 -26.70
N TRP A 5 20.70 -10.18 -25.48
CA TRP A 5 20.52 -11.56 -25.07
C TRP A 5 19.60 -11.66 -23.86
N ILE A 6 18.60 -12.53 -23.98
CA ILE A 6 17.63 -12.82 -22.94
C ILE A 6 17.26 -14.30 -22.95
N ASP A 7 17.21 -14.91 -21.76
CA ASP A 7 16.61 -16.23 -21.58
C ASP A 7 15.12 -16.08 -21.24
N THR A 8 14.27 -16.12 -22.27
CA THR A 8 12.82 -15.96 -22.12
C THR A 8 12.19 -17.04 -21.23
N ASN A 9 12.76 -18.25 -21.14
CA ASN A 9 12.26 -19.30 -20.25
C ASN A 9 12.57 -19.00 -18.79
N LEU A 10 13.77 -18.48 -18.51
CA LEU A 10 14.15 -18.03 -17.17
C LEU A 10 13.24 -16.88 -16.73
N VAL A 11 13.08 -15.85 -17.55
CA VAL A 11 12.23 -14.69 -17.25
C VAL A 11 10.77 -15.11 -17.02
N HIS A 12 10.25 -16.03 -17.84
CA HIS A 12 8.90 -16.58 -17.67
C HIS A 12 8.73 -17.33 -16.34
N ARG A 13 9.71 -18.13 -15.94
CA ARG A 13 9.70 -18.82 -14.64
C ARG A 13 9.79 -17.83 -13.48
N THR A 14 10.65 -16.83 -13.57
CA THR A 14 10.76 -15.76 -12.58
C THR A 14 9.42 -15.04 -12.42
N ALA A 15 8.73 -14.72 -13.51
CA ALA A 15 7.40 -14.09 -13.47
C ALA A 15 6.37 -14.95 -12.70
N GLN A 16 6.39 -16.28 -12.86
CA GLN A 16 5.55 -17.22 -12.09
C GLN A 16 5.87 -17.19 -10.61
N HIS A 17 7.16 -17.24 -10.26
CA HIS A 17 7.60 -17.22 -8.87
C HIS A 17 7.30 -15.89 -8.18
N VAL A 18 7.41 -14.78 -8.91
CA VAL A 18 7.00 -13.45 -8.44
C VAL A 18 5.49 -13.38 -8.22
N ALA A 19 4.65 -13.92 -9.11
CA ALA A 19 3.20 -14.04 -8.88
C ALA A 19 2.88 -14.90 -7.64
N ALA A 20 3.59 -16.02 -7.47
CA ALA A 20 3.44 -16.85 -6.28
C ALA A 20 3.83 -16.10 -5.00
N ALA A 21 4.85 -15.23 -5.05
CA ALA A 21 5.24 -14.38 -3.94
C ALA A 21 4.17 -13.35 -3.59
N GLN A 22 3.53 -12.73 -4.59
CA GLN A 22 2.36 -11.87 -4.37
C GLN A 22 1.26 -12.60 -3.58
N ASN A 23 0.88 -13.80 -4.03
CA ASN A 23 -0.14 -14.60 -3.36
C ASN A 23 0.25 -14.99 -1.93
N ARG A 24 1.55 -15.24 -1.70
CA ARG A 24 2.09 -15.45 -0.35
C ARG A 24 1.94 -14.21 0.52
N PHE A 25 2.25 -13.00 0.04
CA PHE A 25 2.01 -11.77 0.80
C PHE A 25 0.54 -11.59 1.18
N GLY A 26 -0.38 -11.86 0.25
CA GLY A 26 -1.82 -11.82 0.54
C GLY A 26 -2.27 -12.88 1.55
N SER A 27 -1.63 -14.06 1.53
CA SER A 27 -1.90 -15.13 2.49
C SER A 27 -1.34 -14.81 3.87
N THR A 28 -0.09 -14.33 3.97
CA THR A 28 0.55 -13.86 5.21
C THR A 28 -0.33 -12.82 5.89
N TRP A 29 -0.84 -11.88 5.10
CA TRP A 29 -1.80 -10.89 5.55
C TRP A 29 -3.08 -11.51 6.12
N THR A 30 -3.73 -12.39 5.35
CA THR A 30 -5.01 -12.97 5.74
C THR A 30 -4.88 -13.77 7.04
N THR A 31 -3.78 -14.51 7.20
CA THR A 31 -3.44 -15.22 8.43
C THR A 31 -3.22 -14.25 9.59
N LEU A 32 -2.46 -13.17 9.39
CA LEU A 32 -2.22 -12.15 10.42
C LEU A 32 -3.53 -11.49 10.87
N SER A 33 -4.37 -11.05 9.94
CA SER A 33 -5.65 -10.40 10.24
C SER A 33 -6.59 -11.34 10.99
N GLY A 34 -6.66 -12.62 10.60
CA GLY A 34 -7.46 -13.61 11.31
C GLY A 34 -6.97 -13.87 12.73
N ALA A 35 -5.65 -13.89 12.94
CA ALA A 35 -5.04 -14.08 14.25
C ALA A 35 -5.16 -12.86 15.17
N LEU A 36 -5.26 -11.65 14.62
CA LEU A 36 -5.45 -10.41 15.38
C LEU A 36 -6.92 -10.10 15.69
N ALA A 37 -7.87 -10.65 14.95
CA ALA A 37 -9.30 -10.47 15.22
C ALA A 37 -9.71 -10.75 16.68
N PRO A 38 -9.29 -11.86 17.33
CA PRO A 38 -9.63 -12.12 18.73
C PRO A 38 -8.88 -11.23 19.73
N THR A 39 -7.91 -10.42 19.29
CA THR A 39 -7.13 -9.53 20.15
C THR A 39 -7.68 -8.09 20.15
N ALA A 40 -8.90 -7.89 19.64
CA ALA A 40 -9.56 -6.59 19.71
C ALA A 40 -9.68 -6.12 21.17
N GLY A 41 -9.28 -4.88 21.44
CA GLY A 41 -9.31 -4.31 22.79
C GLY A 41 -8.21 -4.80 23.73
N MET A 42 -7.21 -5.52 23.24
CA MET A 42 -6.13 -6.11 24.06
C MET A 42 -5.36 -5.11 24.91
N ALA A 43 -5.31 -3.83 24.51
CA ALA A 43 -4.53 -2.84 25.24
C ALA A 43 -5.21 -2.37 26.53
N GLY A 44 -6.53 -2.53 26.63
CA GLY A 44 -7.31 -2.08 27.76
C GLY A 44 -8.11 -0.79 27.49
N ASN A 45 -8.55 -0.15 28.57
CA ASN A 45 -9.41 1.01 28.54
C ASN A 45 -8.61 2.32 28.66
N PRO A 46 -8.46 3.10 27.58
CA PRO A 46 -7.66 4.32 27.61
C PRO A 46 -8.23 5.42 28.52
N GLY A 47 -9.52 5.37 28.87
CA GLY A 47 -10.14 6.33 29.77
C GLY A 47 -9.93 6.03 31.25
N LYS A 48 -9.45 4.83 31.59
CA LYS A 48 -9.20 4.38 32.97
C LYS A 48 -7.74 4.01 33.23
N ASP A 49 -6.96 3.83 32.18
CA ASP A 49 -5.59 3.34 32.25
C ASP A 49 -4.72 4.17 31.30
N GLN A 50 -3.91 5.06 31.87
CA GLN A 50 -3.01 5.91 31.10
C GLN A 50 -2.01 5.09 30.28
N ALA A 51 -1.55 3.96 30.83
CA ALA A 51 -0.63 3.08 30.14
C ALA A 51 -1.27 2.41 28.91
N ALA A 52 -2.55 2.04 29.02
CA ALA A 52 -3.34 1.61 27.86
C ALA A 52 -3.45 2.72 26.82
N ALA A 53 -3.75 3.96 27.23
CA ALA A 53 -3.85 5.10 26.32
C ALA A 53 -2.55 5.36 25.54
N GLU A 54 -1.40 5.34 26.22
CA GLU A 54 -0.08 5.53 25.60
C GLU A 54 0.27 4.39 24.64
N PHE A 55 0.02 3.14 25.02
CA PHE A 55 0.23 2.00 24.13
C PHE A 55 -0.67 2.07 22.88
N ILE A 56 -1.95 2.41 23.04
CA ILE A 56 -2.91 2.58 21.93
C ILE A 56 -2.45 3.65 20.96
N ALA A 57 -1.96 4.79 21.47
CA ALA A 57 -1.46 5.90 20.67
C ALA A 57 -0.25 5.51 19.81
N ALA A 58 0.61 4.61 20.30
CA ALA A 58 1.76 4.10 19.54
C ALA A 58 1.40 2.94 18.60
N TYR A 59 0.61 1.97 19.09
CA TYR A 59 0.29 0.74 18.37
C TYR A 59 -0.62 0.97 17.16
N THR A 60 -1.65 1.80 17.31
CA THR A 60 -2.67 2.02 16.27
C THR A 60 -2.09 2.54 14.96
N PRO A 61 -1.31 3.64 14.93
CA PRO A 61 -0.70 4.12 13.68
C PRO A 61 0.33 3.12 13.12
N ALA A 62 1.06 2.40 13.97
CA ALA A 62 2.02 1.38 13.52
C ALA A 62 1.32 0.17 12.86
N ALA A 63 0.20 -0.30 13.43
CA ALA A 63 -0.63 -1.32 12.82
C ALA A 63 -1.18 -0.84 11.47
N GLN A 64 -1.67 0.40 11.39
CA GLN A 64 -2.17 0.97 10.14
C GLN A 64 -1.07 1.09 9.07
N ALA A 65 0.16 1.45 9.45
CA ALA A 65 1.30 1.50 8.54
C ALA A 65 1.66 0.10 8.02
N ALA A 66 1.66 -0.92 8.87
CA ALA A 66 1.87 -2.30 8.44
C ALA A 66 0.78 -2.73 7.44
N TRP A 67 -0.47 -2.36 7.73
CA TRP A 67 -1.63 -2.59 6.85
C TRP A 67 -1.42 -2.05 5.44
N GLN A 68 -1.00 -0.80 5.33
CA GLN A 68 -0.70 -0.15 4.06
C GLN A 68 0.53 -0.77 3.38
N GLY A 69 1.55 -1.15 4.16
CA GLY A 69 2.75 -1.81 3.66
C GLY A 69 2.47 -3.15 2.98
N PHE A 70 1.63 -4.01 3.58
CA PHE A 70 1.20 -5.27 2.96
C PHE A 70 0.48 -5.04 1.62
N ALA A 71 -0.44 -4.07 1.57
CA ALA A 71 -1.17 -3.75 0.34
C ALA A 71 -0.24 -3.21 -0.76
N ALA A 72 0.71 -2.34 -0.40
CA ALA A 72 1.73 -1.85 -1.33
C ALA A 72 2.60 -3.00 -1.85
N LEU A 73 3.06 -3.87 -0.97
CA LEU A 73 3.94 -4.98 -1.33
C LEU A 73 3.24 -5.99 -2.26
N HIS A 74 1.98 -6.32 -1.96
CA HIS A 74 1.15 -7.17 -2.81
C HIS A 74 0.95 -6.55 -4.21
N ARG A 75 0.67 -5.24 -4.28
CA ARG A 75 0.50 -4.54 -5.57
C ARG A 75 1.81 -4.55 -6.37
N SER A 76 2.89 -4.05 -5.78
CA SER A 76 4.18 -3.91 -6.45
C SER A 76 4.75 -5.25 -6.92
N THR A 77 4.57 -6.32 -6.15
CA THR A 77 5.00 -7.68 -6.58
C THR A 77 4.14 -8.21 -7.73
N GLY A 78 2.84 -7.91 -7.74
CA GLY A 78 1.98 -8.21 -8.89
C GLY A 78 2.38 -7.43 -10.14
N ASP A 79 2.79 -6.18 -9.96
CA ASP A 79 3.29 -5.32 -11.04
C ASP A 79 4.57 -5.88 -11.66
N MET A 80 5.51 -6.34 -10.83
CA MET A 80 6.71 -7.06 -11.29
C MET A 80 6.40 -8.27 -12.16
N SER A 81 5.48 -9.14 -11.72
CA SER A 81 5.12 -10.33 -12.48
C SER A 81 4.53 -9.98 -13.85
N ARG A 82 3.66 -8.95 -13.90
CA ARG A 82 3.09 -8.45 -15.15
C ARG A 82 4.16 -7.88 -16.07
N GLY A 83 5.09 -7.08 -15.55
CA GLY A 83 6.22 -6.54 -16.31
C GLY A 83 7.09 -7.62 -16.94
N LEU A 84 7.51 -8.62 -16.16
CA LEU A 84 8.31 -9.75 -16.66
C LEU A 84 7.55 -10.58 -17.72
N THR A 85 6.24 -10.78 -17.52
CA THR A 85 5.39 -11.47 -18.51
C THR A 85 5.33 -10.69 -19.82
N GLN A 86 5.20 -9.36 -19.74
CA GLN A 86 5.19 -8.49 -20.90
C GLN A 86 6.53 -8.54 -21.64
N THR A 87 7.65 -8.51 -20.92
CA THR A 87 9.00 -8.72 -21.46
C THR A 87 9.08 -10.02 -22.26
N VAL A 88 8.68 -11.16 -21.68
CA VAL A 88 8.69 -12.46 -22.39
C VAL A 88 7.86 -12.42 -23.67
N ASN A 89 6.66 -11.84 -23.61
CA ASN A 89 5.77 -11.72 -24.76
C ASN A 89 6.37 -10.85 -25.87
N ASN A 90 7.03 -9.75 -25.51
CA ASN A 90 7.68 -8.84 -26.46
C ASN A 90 8.85 -9.53 -27.16
N HIS A 91 9.75 -10.18 -26.43
CA HIS A 91 10.89 -10.88 -27.01
C HIS A 91 10.46 -12.08 -27.86
N THR A 92 9.44 -12.85 -27.42
CA THR A 92 8.88 -13.95 -28.22
C THR A 92 8.29 -13.47 -29.56
N ARG A 93 7.60 -12.32 -29.56
CA ARG A 93 7.08 -11.72 -30.80
C ARG A 93 8.21 -11.21 -31.69
N ALA A 94 9.23 -10.57 -31.11
CA ALA A 94 10.40 -10.10 -31.86
C ALA A 94 11.13 -11.27 -32.54
N ASP A 95 11.32 -12.40 -31.85
CA ASP A 95 11.91 -13.62 -32.42
C ASP A 95 11.07 -14.17 -33.58
N GLN A 96 9.74 -14.19 -33.44
CA GLN A 96 8.82 -14.64 -34.50
C GLN A 96 8.85 -13.74 -35.74
N HIS A 97 9.09 -12.43 -35.56
CA HIS A 97 9.20 -11.47 -36.65
C HIS A 97 10.61 -11.35 -37.24
N SER A 98 11.62 -11.98 -36.62
CA SER A 98 13.02 -11.94 -37.07
C SER A 98 13.39 -13.07 -38.05
N VAL A 99 12.40 -13.76 -38.62
CA VAL A 99 12.62 -14.86 -39.59
C VAL A 99 12.98 -14.29 -40.97
N ILE A 100 14.22 -14.50 -41.43
CA ILE A 100 14.67 -14.21 -42.80
C ILE A 100 14.58 -15.49 -43.64
N GLY A 101 13.55 -15.61 -44.48
CA GLY A 101 13.43 -16.68 -45.47
C GLY A 101 12.93 -18.04 -44.96
N SER A 102 12.57 -18.93 -45.88
CA SER A 102 11.85 -20.20 -45.64
C SER A 102 12.69 -21.37 -45.14
N GLY A 103 13.85 -21.13 -44.51
CA GLY A 103 14.75 -22.20 -44.07
C GLY A 103 15.56 -21.78 -42.86
N PHE A 104 15.48 -22.58 -41.79
CA PHE A 104 15.99 -22.35 -40.43
C PHE A 104 15.10 -21.48 -39.53
N SER A 105 14.04 -22.10 -39.01
CA SER A 105 13.45 -21.72 -37.73
C SER A 105 14.20 -22.45 -36.62
N MET A 106 15.08 -21.76 -35.88
CA MET A 106 15.57 -22.22 -34.58
C MET A 106 14.65 -21.80 -33.43
N VAL A 107 13.37 -21.54 -33.73
CA VAL A 107 12.42 -21.01 -32.73
C VAL A 107 12.10 -22.12 -31.73
N PRO A 108 12.35 -21.92 -30.42
CA PRO A 108 11.88 -22.81 -29.38
C PRO A 108 10.36 -22.97 -29.45
N ARG A 109 9.88 -24.14 -29.07
CA ARG A 109 8.46 -24.56 -29.09
C ARG A 109 7.51 -23.42 -28.67
N GLN A 110 6.49 -23.15 -29.48
CA GLN A 110 5.45 -22.17 -29.20
C GLN A 110 4.89 -22.34 -27.76
N PRO A 111 4.86 -21.28 -26.93
CA PRO A 111 3.94 -21.21 -25.81
C PRO A 111 2.52 -21.33 -26.38
N SER A 112 1.66 -22.08 -25.71
CA SER A 112 0.29 -22.26 -26.18
C SER A 112 -0.46 -20.91 -26.19
N PHE A 113 -1.53 -20.79 -26.99
CA PHE A 113 -2.45 -19.63 -26.92
C PHE A 113 -2.94 -19.40 -25.48
N ARG A 114 -3.04 -20.47 -24.67
CA ARG A 114 -3.29 -20.37 -23.23
C ARG A 114 -2.16 -19.68 -22.47
N ASP A 115 -0.89 -19.95 -22.76
CA ASP A 115 0.26 -19.29 -22.11
C ASP A 115 0.39 -17.80 -22.52
N GLN A 116 -0.13 -17.43 -23.70
CA GLN A 116 -0.18 -16.04 -24.18
C GLN A 116 -1.40 -15.25 -23.66
N LEU A 117 -2.56 -15.90 -23.46
CA LEU A 117 -3.78 -15.28 -22.94
C LEU A 117 -3.87 -15.31 -21.41
N LEU A 118 -3.35 -16.36 -20.78
CA LEU A 118 -3.26 -16.53 -19.33
C LEU A 118 -1.92 -15.95 -18.88
N GLY A 119 -1.77 -14.63 -18.99
CA GLY A 119 -0.88 -13.93 -18.07
C GLY A 119 -1.15 -14.49 -16.67
N PHE A 120 -0.10 -14.88 -15.96
CA PHE A 120 -0.22 -15.58 -14.68
C PHE A 120 -1.29 -14.94 -13.80
N VAL A 121 -1.98 -15.75 -13.00
CA VAL A 121 -3.04 -15.26 -12.11
C VAL A 121 -2.40 -14.42 -11.00
N VAL A 122 -2.13 -13.17 -11.34
CA VAL A 122 -1.82 -12.08 -10.42
C VAL A 122 -3.13 -11.78 -9.72
N SER A 123 -3.11 -11.87 -8.41
CA SER A 123 -4.30 -11.57 -7.62
C SER A 123 -4.69 -10.10 -7.79
N GLY A 124 -6.00 -9.84 -7.79
CA GLY A 124 -6.52 -8.49 -7.74
C GLY A 124 -6.01 -7.69 -6.54
N PRO A 125 -6.26 -6.37 -6.49
CA PRO A 125 -5.83 -5.56 -5.35
C PRO A 125 -6.35 -6.13 -4.04
N LEU A 126 -5.46 -6.24 -3.05
CA LEU A 126 -5.79 -6.72 -1.72
C LEU A 126 -6.77 -5.73 -1.07
N ASN A 127 -8.02 -6.13 -0.87
CA ASN A 127 -8.98 -5.35 -0.10
C ASN A 127 -8.76 -5.62 1.39
N VAL A 128 -8.00 -4.72 2.03
CA VAL A 128 -7.58 -4.86 3.42
C VAL A 128 -8.57 -4.15 4.34
N ALA A 129 -9.37 -4.93 5.08
CA ALA A 129 -10.12 -4.39 6.21
C ALA A 129 -9.15 -3.78 7.22
N ALA A 130 -9.50 -2.66 7.87
CA ALA A 130 -8.65 -1.98 8.86
C ALA A 130 -8.24 -2.91 10.02
N PRO A 131 -7.10 -2.66 10.70
CA PRO A 131 -6.69 -3.46 11.83
C PRO A 131 -7.72 -3.34 12.96
N PRO A 132 -7.92 -4.40 13.77
CA PRO A 132 -8.75 -4.30 14.96
C PRO A 132 -8.18 -3.21 15.88
N THR A 133 -9.08 -2.45 16.51
CA THR A 133 -8.68 -1.45 17.50
C THR A 133 -8.02 -2.14 18.69
N ALA A 134 -6.91 -1.56 19.16
CA ALA A 134 -6.25 -1.98 20.39
C ALA A 134 -7.03 -1.54 21.63
N ALA A 135 -7.86 -0.49 21.52
CA ALA A 135 -8.67 0.05 22.61
C ALA A 135 -9.89 -0.83 22.88
N GLY A 136 -10.19 -1.10 24.15
CA GLY A 136 -11.30 -1.94 24.56
C GLY A 136 -11.88 -1.54 25.92
N PRO A 137 -12.88 -2.29 26.42
CA PRO A 137 -13.48 -2.02 27.73
C PRO A 137 -12.51 -2.27 28.90
N GLY A 138 -11.44 -3.04 28.66
CA GLY A 138 -10.46 -3.42 29.68
C GLY A 138 -10.90 -4.60 30.54
N LYS A 139 -9.94 -5.26 31.19
CA LYS A 139 -10.18 -6.27 32.22
C LYS A 139 -10.36 -5.57 33.57
N PRO A 140 -11.43 -5.87 34.32
CA PRO A 140 -11.62 -5.32 35.66
C PRO A 140 -10.61 -5.92 36.64
N PRO A 141 -10.35 -5.25 37.78
CA PRO A 141 -9.62 -5.86 38.89
C PRO A 141 -10.35 -7.11 39.42
N PRO A 142 -9.63 -8.08 40.01
CA PRO A 142 -10.26 -9.19 40.68
C PRO A 142 -11.12 -8.70 41.84
N ARG A 143 -12.29 -9.32 42.00
CA ARG A 143 -13.19 -9.04 43.11
C ARG A 143 -12.55 -9.53 44.41
N SER A 144 -12.73 -8.77 45.49
CA SER A 144 -12.33 -9.25 46.81
C SER A 144 -13.11 -10.52 47.18
N LEU A 145 -12.53 -11.38 48.04
CA LEU A 145 -13.25 -12.54 48.60
C LEU A 145 -14.54 -12.10 49.31
N LEU A 146 -14.52 -10.93 49.97
CA LEU A 146 -15.68 -10.36 50.64
C LEU A 146 -16.76 -9.99 49.62
N GLU A 147 -16.42 -9.30 48.53
CA GLU A 147 -17.36 -8.97 47.46
C GLU A 147 -17.92 -10.24 46.78
N THR A 148 -17.06 -11.24 46.59
CA THR A 148 -17.44 -12.52 45.98
C THR A 148 -18.42 -13.30 46.86
N LEU A 149 -18.23 -13.26 48.19
CA LEU A 149 -19.07 -13.99 49.15
C LEU A 149 -20.33 -13.22 49.58
N THR A 150 -20.28 -11.89 49.59
CA THR A 150 -21.36 -11.06 50.17
C THR A 150 -22.11 -10.23 49.14
N GLY A 151 -21.59 -10.07 47.92
CA GLY A 151 -22.12 -9.14 46.92
C GLY A 151 -21.93 -7.67 47.26
N ILE A 152 -21.31 -7.37 48.41
CA ILE A 152 -21.03 -6.00 48.85
C ILE A 152 -19.66 -5.60 48.28
N SER A 153 -19.68 -4.68 47.32
CA SER A 153 -18.46 -4.06 46.81
C SER A 153 -17.91 -3.12 47.87
N PHE A 154 -16.79 -3.50 48.46
CA PHE A 154 -15.95 -2.60 49.25
C PHE A 154 -14.74 -2.27 48.38
N ASP A 155 -14.72 -1.06 47.81
CA ASP A 155 -13.54 -0.48 47.16
C ASP A 155 -13.00 0.70 48.00
N PRO A 156 -12.49 0.46 49.22
CA PRO A 156 -12.05 1.54 50.11
C PRO A 156 -10.78 2.26 49.63
N LEU A 157 -10.19 1.86 48.49
CA LEU A 157 -8.82 2.23 48.10
C LEU A 157 -8.68 2.68 46.63
N ASP A 158 -9.78 2.83 45.87
CA ASP A 158 -9.79 3.34 44.49
C ASP A 158 -8.90 2.53 43.52
N ILE A 159 -8.74 1.22 43.78
CA ILE A 159 -7.86 0.31 43.01
C ILE A 159 -8.29 0.29 41.54
N ALA A 160 -9.59 0.47 41.28
CA ALA A 160 -10.15 0.56 39.95
C ALA A 160 -9.58 1.71 39.09
N GLN A 161 -9.10 2.81 39.69
CA GLN A 161 -8.48 3.93 38.95
C GLN A 161 -7.04 3.68 38.54
N HIS A 162 -6.37 2.72 39.17
CA HIS A 162 -4.97 2.44 38.94
C HIS A 162 -4.69 1.01 38.45
N TRP A 163 -5.75 0.22 38.25
CA TRP A 163 -5.65 -1.14 37.76
C TRP A 163 -5.21 -1.17 36.28
N PRO A 164 -4.18 -1.96 35.93
CA PRO A 164 -3.80 -2.18 34.55
C PRO A 164 -4.90 -2.99 33.83
N THR A 165 -5.56 -2.35 32.88
CA THR A 165 -6.77 -2.89 32.24
C THR A 165 -6.49 -3.75 31.02
N GLY A 166 -5.23 -3.88 30.60
CA GLY A 166 -4.83 -4.69 29.46
C GLY A 166 -5.13 -6.20 29.61
N ASP A 167 -5.28 -6.88 28.47
CA ASP A 167 -5.39 -8.34 28.41
C ASP A 167 -4.03 -8.94 27.97
N SER A 168 -3.27 -9.44 28.95
CA SER A 168 -1.92 -9.98 28.72
C SER A 168 -1.91 -11.21 27.81
N TYR A 169 -2.96 -12.04 27.82
CA TYR A 169 -3.09 -13.20 26.92
C TYR A 169 -3.38 -12.77 25.48
N ALA A 170 -4.27 -11.80 25.30
CA ALA A 170 -4.55 -11.23 23.98
C ALA A 170 -3.31 -10.52 23.40
N LEU A 171 -2.55 -9.81 24.24
CA LEU A 171 -1.27 -9.19 23.85
C LEU A 171 -0.21 -10.23 23.46
N ALA A 172 -0.10 -11.35 24.18
CA ALA A 172 0.79 -12.45 23.81
C ALA A 172 0.37 -13.12 22.49
N THR A 173 -0.94 -13.25 22.25
CA THR A 173 -1.49 -13.76 20.99
C THR A 173 -1.15 -12.84 19.83
N ALA A 174 -1.36 -11.52 19.99
CA ALA A 174 -1.00 -10.53 18.98
C ALA A 174 0.50 -10.53 18.69
N ALA A 175 1.34 -10.62 19.73
CA ALA A 175 2.78 -10.70 19.56
C ALA A 175 3.20 -11.90 18.70
N THR A 176 2.59 -13.06 18.92
CA THR A 176 2.86 -14.28 18.16
C THR A 176 2.43 -14.12 16.71
N ALA A 177 1.27 -13.53 16.46
CA ALA A 177 0.77 -13.25 15.12
C ALA A 177 1.71 -12.31 14.33
N TRP A 178 2.15 -11.22 14.96
CA TRP A 178 3.11 -10.29 14.36
C TRP A 178 4.47 -10.94 14.08
N GLN A 179 4.95 -11.80 14.98
CA GLN A 179 6.20 -12.53 14.78
C GLN A 179 6.09 -13.51 13.61
N ALA A 180 4.98 -14.24 13.49
CA ALA A 180 4.75 -15.15 12.37
C ALA A 180 4.71 -14.41 11.02
N ALA A 181 4.09 -13.22 10.99
CA ALA A 181 4.10 -12.36 9.81
C ALA A 181 5.52 -11.89 9.44
N ASN A 182 6.34 -11.49 10.41
CA ASN A 182 7.76 -11.16 10.19
C ASN A 182 8.52 -12.32 9.53
N THR A 183 8.46 -13.52 10.11
CA THR A 183 9.15 -14.69 9.55
C THR A 183 8.69 -15.00 8.13
N SER A 184 7.38 -14.98 7.90
CA SER A 184 6.81 -15.23 6.58
C SER A 184 7.29 -14.21 5.53
N LEU A 185 7.37 -12.93 5.89
CA LEU A 185 7.88 -11.90 5.00
C LEU A 185 9.37 -12.08 4.68
N LEU A 186 10.19 -12.42 5.68
CA LEU A 186 11.63 -12.67 5.48
C LEU A 186 11.87 -13.86 4.53
N ASP A 187 11.07 -14.91 4.66
CA ASP A 187 11.13 -16.08 3.78
C ASP A 187 10.77 -15.74 2.34
N VAL A 188 9.67 -15.00 2.12
CA VAL A 188 9.25 -14.60 0.77
C VAL A 188 10.29 -13.66 0.14
N ARG A 189 10.81 -12.70 0.92
CA ARG A 189 11.87 -11.79 0.51
C ARG A 189 13.12 -12.54 0.05
N GLY A 190 13.59 -13.52 0.83
CA GLY A 190 14.79 -14.29 0.49
C GLY A 190 14.62 -15.05 -0.83
N ARG A 191 13.45 -15.66 -1.06
CA ARG A 191 13.13 -16.35 -2.32
C ARG A 191 13.11 -15.37 -3.49
N LEU A 192 12.40 -14.25 -3.36
CA LEU A 192 12.34 -13.21 -4.40
C LEU A 192 13.73 -12.68 -4.76
N ALA A 193 14.59 -12.42 -3.78
CA ALA A 193 15.95 -11.95 -4.04
C ALA A 193 16.77 -12.94 -4.88
N THR A 194 16.65 -14.24 -4.61
CA THR A 194 17.28 -15.29 -5.42
C THR A 194 16.75 -15.31 -6.84
N GLU A 195 15.43 -15.23 -7.03
CA GLU A 195 14.80 -15.25 -8.35
C GLU A 195 15.17 -14.02 -9.19
N VAL A 196 15.20 -12.84 -8.58
CA VAL A 196 15.61 -11.60 -9.26
C VAL A 196 17.08 -11.64 -9.62
N THR A 197 17.96 -12.06 -8.71
CA THR A 197 19.40 -12.19 -8.98
C THR A 197 19.66 -13.18 -10.14
N ALA A 198 18.88 -14.25 -10.22
CA ALA A 198 18.99 -15.20 -11.30
C ALA A 198 18.65 -14.54 -12.65
N VAL A 199 17.54 -13.81 -12.76
CA VAL A 199 17.16 -13.21 -14.05
C VAL A 199 18.05 -12.03 -14.45
N THR A 200 18.45 -11.18 -13.51
CA THR A 200 19.28 -9.99 -13.80
C THR A 200 20.74 -10.34 -14.06
N GLY A 201 21.22 -11.47 -13.55
CA GLY A 201 22.57 -11.98 -13.87
C GLY A 201 22.68 -12.71 -15.21
N HIS A 202 21.54 -13.04 -15.85
CA HIS A 202 21.47 -13.85 -17.07
C HIS A 202 20.72 -13.13 -18.22
N SER A 203 20.83 -11.81 -18.29
CA SER A 203 20.39 -11.02 -19.44
C SER A 203 21.14 -9.68 -19.49
N ASP A 204 21.37 -9.15 -20.69
CA ASP A 204 21.86 -7.78 -20.93
C ASP A 204 20.78 -6.91 -21.61
N ALA A 205 19.53 -7.35 -21.53
CA ALA A 205 18.41 -6.65 -22.14
C ALA A 205 18.02 -5.41 -21.30
N PRO A 206 17.85 -4.22 -21.91
CA PRO A 206 17.54 -2.98 -21.18
C PRO A 206 16.26 -3.03 -20.33
N ASP A 207 15.30 -3.87 -20.71
CA ASP A 207 14.08 -4.11 -19.94
C ASP A 207 14.32 -4.95 -18.68
N ILE A 208 15.33 -5.83 -18.67
CA ILE A 208 15.79 -6.54 -17.47
C ILE A 208 16.57 -5.59 -16.54
N ASP A 209 17.34 -4.63 -17.07
CA ASP A 209 17.96 -3.57 -16.27
C ASP A 209 16.92 -2.66 -15.61
N ALA A 210 15.85 -2.31 -16.35
CA ALA A 210 14.73 -1.54 -15.80
C ALA A 210 14.00 -2.32 -14.69
N PHE A 211 13.83 -3.63 -14.87
CA PHE A 211 13.30 -4.53 -13.85
C PHE A 211 14.19 -4.58 -12.60
N ASP A 212 15.51 -4.69 -12.75
CA ASP A 212 16.45 -4.64 -11.61
C ASP A 212 16.39 -3.29 -10.88
N GLY A 213 16.30 -2.18 -11.63
CA GLY A 213 16.08 -0.86 -11.08
C GLY A 213 14.78 -0.75 -10.26
N TYR A 214 13.69 -1.34 -10.76
CA TYR A 214 12.42 -1.44 -10.02
C TYR A 214 12.56 -2.29 -8.76
N TRP A 215 13.20 -3.46 -8.86
CA TRP A 215 13.47 -4.34 -7.73
C TRP A 215 14.26 -3.63 -6.64
N ARG A 216 15.32 -2.89 -6.99
CA ARG A 216 16.15 -2.13 -6.02
C ARG A 216 15.37 -1.11 -5.20
N ARG A 217 14.29 -0.54 -5.76
CA ARG A 217 13.40 0.39 -5.04
C ARG A 217 12.51 -0.33 -4.03
N LEU A 218 12.11 -1.57 -4.31
CA LEU A 218 11.35 -2.41 -3.37
C LEU A 218 12.24 -3.12 -2.36
N TYR A 219 13.43 -3.51 -2.80
CA TYR A 219 14.42 -4.31 -2.11
C TYR A 219 15.82 -3.81 -2.48
N GLY A 220 16.42 -3.03 -1.59
CA GLY A 220 17.78 -2.55 -1.73
C GLY A 220 18.60 -2.88 -0.50
N ASN A 221 19.88 -2.51 -0.50
CA ASN A 221 20.72 -2.57 0.69
C ASN A 221 20.33 -1.50 1.74
N ALA A 222 19.46 -0.56 1.36
CA ALA A 222 18.92 0.43 2.27
C ALA A 222 17.85 -0.20 3.17
N SER A 223 17.89 0.13 4.47
CA SER A 223 16.99 -0.41 5.50
C SER A 223 15.54 0.06 5.36
N ASP A 224 15.30 1.00 4.47
CA ASP A 224 14.11 1.82 4.35
C ASP A 224 13.21 1.37 3.18
N THR A 225 13.65 0.37 2.40
CA THR A 225 12.85 -0.24 1.34
C THR A 225 11.75 -1.12 1.91
N LEU A 226 10.64 -1.25 1.18
CA LEU A 226 9.44 -1.92 1.67
C LEU A 226 9.68 -3.37 2.14
N LEU A 227 10.49 -4.13 1.39
CA LEU A 227 10.83 -5.52 1.74
C LEU A 227 11.80 -5.65 2.92
N ASN A 228 12.47 -4.58 3.34
CA ASN A 228 13.29 -4.57 4.55
C ASN A 228 12.55 -4.01 5.75
N ALA A 229 11.79 -2.94 5.54
CA ALA A 229 11.17 -2.18 6.61
C ALA A 229 9.88 -2.85 7.14
N LEU A 230 9.05 -3.46 6.28
CA LEU A 230 7.82 -4.12 6.71
C LEU A 230 8.06 -5.31 7.66
N PRO A 231 9.00 -6.25 7.37
CA PRO A 231 9.36 -7.28 8.34
C PRO A 231 9.82 -6.69 9.67
N GLN A 232 10.64 -5.63 9.65
CA GLN A 232 11.09 -4.98 10.89
C GLN A 232 9.93 -4.38 11.67
N LEU A 233 8.95 -3.78 11.01
CA LEU A 233 7.74 -3.27 11.66
C LEU A 233 6.96 -4.39 12.34
N CYS A 234 6.75 -5.52 11.66
CA CYS A 234 6.12 -6.69 12.27
C CYS A 234 6.91 -7.18 13.51
N ALA A 235 8.24 -7.21 13.46
CA ALA A 235 9.06 -7.58 14.62
C ALA A 235 8.96 -6.54 15.77
N GLY A 236 8.91 -5.25 15.45
CA GLY A 236 8.70 -4.16 16.40
C GLY A 236 7.35 -4.27 17.10
N MET A 237 6.28 -4.52 16.34
CA MET A 237 4.93 -4.77 16.84
C MET A 237 4.88 -5.99 17.76
N ALA A 238 5.53 -7.10 17.37
CA ALA A 238 5.63 -8.30 18.19
C ALA A 238 6.34 -8.00 19.53
N SER A 239 7.45 -7.25 19.49
CA SER A 239 8.18 -6.85 20.70
C SER A 239 7.34 -5.94 21.60
N ALA A 240 6.63 -4.96 21.03
CA ALA A 240 5.80 -4.03 21.77
C ALA A 240 4.68 -4.77 22.52
N CYS A 241 3.96 -5.67 21.85
CA CYS A 241 2.92 -6.48 22.46
C CYS A 241 3.46 -7.38 23.58
N ARG A 242 4.63 -8.03 23.40
CA ARG A 242 5.26 -8.85 24.46
C ARG A 242 5.62 -8.03 25.69
N GLN A 243 6.26 -6.87 25.49
CA GLN A 243 6.74 -6.03 26.59
C GLN A 243 5.57 -5.43 27.37
N TYR A 244 4.58 -4.88 26.67
CA TYR A 244 3.39 -4.35 27.31
C TYR A 244 2.58 -5.45 28.02
N GLY A 245 2.37 -6.60 27.37
CA GLY A 245 1.65 -7.73 27.97
C GLY A 245 2.33 -8.30 29.22
N ALA A 246 3.67 -8.42 29.20
CA ALA A 246 4.43 -8.86 30.37
C ALA A 246 4.31 -7.85 31.52
N ALA A 247 4.40 -6.55 31.24
CA ALA A 247 4.29 -5.52 32.25
C ALA A 247 2.87 -5.41 32.84
N VAL A 248 1.83 -5.58 32.02
CA VAL A 248 0.44 -5.68 32.48
C VAL A 248 0.28 -6.88 33.42
N LEU A 249 0.76 -8.06 33.01
CA LEU A 249 0.67 -9.28 33.82
C LEU A 249 1.42 -9.12 35.16
N GLU A 250 2.65 -8.64 35.13
CA GLU A 250 3.46 -8.42 36.32
C GLU A 250 2.77 -7.44 37.28
N SER A 251 2.23 -6.33 36.75
CA SER A 251 1.51 -5.34 37.54
C SER A 251 0.25 -5.94 38.18
N GLN A 252 -0.52 -6.73 37.43
CA GLN A 252 -1.71 -7.42 37.93
C GLN A 252 -1.37 -8.41 39.04
N ILE A 253 -0.26 -9.16 38.92
CA ILE A 253 0.22 -10.08 39.97
C ILE A 253 0.64 -9.31 41.22
N ARG A 254 1.45 -8.24 41.08
CA ARG A 254 1.92 -7.43 42.22
C ARG A 254 0.76 -6.82 43.02
N VAL A 255 -0.27 -6.31 42.34
CA VAL A 255 -1.47 -5.77 43.01
C VAL A 255 -2.22 -6.86 43.76
N ASN A 256 -2.30 -8.08 43.22
CA ASN A 256 -2.94 -9.22 43.88
C ASN A 256 -2.17 -9.71 45.12
N ASP A 257 -0.83 -9.73 45.06
CA ASP A 257 0.02 -10.22 46.15
C ASP A 257 0.17 -9.20 47.29
N ALA A 258 -0.05 -7.91 47.02
CA ALA A 258 0.04 -6.82 47.99
C ALA A 258 -1.19 -6.70 48.92
N ALA A 259 -1.82 -7.83 49.27
CA ALA A 259 -3.06 -7.92 50.06
C ALA A 259 -3.16 -7.03 51.33
N PRO A 260 -2.07 -6.67 52.05
CA PRO A 260 -2.15 -5.72 53.17
C PRO A 260 -1.98 -4.23 52.80
N ASN A 261 -1.40 -3.86 51.66
CA ASN A 261 -1.26 -2.47 51.21
C ASN A 261 -1.03 -2.35 49.67
N PRO A 262 -2.08 -2.52 48.86
CA PRO A 262 -1.98 -2.51 47.39
C PRO A 262 -1.56 -1.14 46.82
N ILE A 263 -1.77 -0.05 47.57
CA ILE A 263 -1.43 1.32 47.13
C ILE A 263 0.08 1.49 46.88
N ALA A 264 0.93 0.95 47.77
CA ALA A 264 2.38 1.05 47.61
C ALA A 264 2.89 0.30 46.36
N ALA A 265 2.25 -0.81 45.99
CA ALA A 265 2.59 -1.61 44.80
C ALA A 265 2.12 -0.95 43.49
N VAL A 266 1.03 -0.20 43.54
CA VAL A 266 0.46 0.55 42.41
C VAL A 266 1.31 1.77 42.03
N PHE A 267 1.90 2.46 43.01
CA PHE A 267 2.74 3.64 42.76
C PHE A 267 4.13 3.29 42.17
N GLU A 268 4.58 2.03 42.28
CA GLU A 268 5.82 1.54 41.65
C GLU A 268 5.61 0.91 40.26
N LEU A 269 4.71 1.46 39.44
CA LEU A 269 4.50 1.00 38.06
C LEU A 269 5.64 1.41 37.07
N ALA A 270 6.86 1.57 37.59
CA ALA A 270 8.06 1.88 36.80
C ALA A 270 8.28 0.83 35.68
N ALA A 271 7.96 -0.44 35.94
CA ALA A 271 8.04 -1.50 34.94
C ALA A 271 7.08 -1.27 33.76
N LEU A 272 5.84 -0.85 34.00
CA LEU A 272 4.86 -0.56 32.93
C LEU A 272 5.28 0.67 32.12
N ARG A 273 5.71 1.75 32.80
CA ARG A 273 6.21 2.96 32.13
C ARG A 273 7.47 2.69 31.30
N ALA A 274 8.41 1.90 31.81
CA ALA A 274 9.61 1.50 31.08
C ALA A 274 9.28 0.60 29.88
N ALA A 275 8.36 -0.35 30.03
CA ALA A 275 7.91 -1.20 28.93
C ALA A 275 7.19 -0.40 27.84
N ILE A 276 6.36 0.59 28.21
CA ILE A 276 5.69 1.48 27.26
C ILE A 276 6.70 2.37 26.54
N ALA A 277 7.64 2.98 27.25
CA ALA A 277 8.69 3.79 26.63
C ALA A 277 9.54 2.95 25.65
N ALA A 278 9.87 1.71 26.01
CA ALA A 278 10.58 0.79 25.14
C ALA A 278 9.75 0.37 23.91
N ALA A 279 8.46 0.08 24.10
CA ALA A 279 7.53 -0.24 23.03
C ALA A 279 7.34 0.94 22.06
N ALA A 280 7.05 2.13 22.58
CA ALA A 280 6.89 3.36 21.82
C ALA A 280 8.18 3.73 21.07
N GLY A 281 9.34 3.65 21.74
CA GLY A 281 10.64 3.92 21.11
C GLY A 281 10.92 2.99 19.92
N LYS A 282 10.66 1.68 20.07
CA LYS A 282 10.84 0.72 18.98
C LYS A 282 9.86 0.96 17.82
N LEU A 283 8.60 1.24 18.12
CA LEU A 283 7.59 1.53 17.09
C LEU A 283 7.93 2.81 16.33
N LEU A 284 8.33 3.88 17.03
CA LEU A 284 8.74 5.15 16.42
C LEU A 284 9.98 5.01 15.54
N GLN A 285 11.01 4.28 16.00
CA GLN A 285 12.20 3.99 15.19
C GLN A 285 11.85 3.27 13.89
N THR A 286 10.95 2.29 13.98
CA THR A 286 10.61 1.45 12.81
C THR A 286 9.69 2.18 11.83
N VAL A 287 8.71 2.94 12.34
CA VAL A 287 7.82 3.77 11.50
C VAL A 287 8.60 4.92 10.87
N GLY A 288 9.54 5.55 11.60
CA GLY A 288 10.42 6.59 11.06
C GLY A 288 11.23 6.11 9.85
N ALA A 289 11.79 4.89 9.91
CA ALA A 289 12.50 4.29 8.79
C ALA A 289 11.60 4.06 7.55
N ILE A 290 10.35 3.63 7.77
CA ILE A 290 9.36 3.41 6.70
C ILE A 290 8.95 4.72 6.03
N THR A 291 8.79 5.78 6.82
CA THR A 291 8.32 7.10 6.35
C THR A 291 9.40 7.83 5.54
N VAL A 292 10.69 7.59 5.83
CA VAL A 292 11.83 8.28 5.20
C VAL A 292 12.29 7.61 3.89
N GLY A 293 12.13 6.29 3.72
CA GLY A 293 12.78 5.59 2.58
C GLY A 293 12.00 5.41 1.30
N VAL A 294 10.72 5.13 1.38
CA VAL A 294 9.91 4.79 0.18
C VAL A 294 8.52 5.44 0.23
N LEU A 295 8.13 6.00 1.39
CA LEU A 295 6.83 6.63 1.59
C LEU A 295 6.87 8.14 1.73
N ALA A 296 8.04 8.78 1.68
CA ALA A 296 8.15 10.23 1.72
C ALA A 296 7.39 10.93 0.56
N ASN A 297 7.22 10.27 -0.59
CA ASN A 297 6.40 10.80 -1.70
C ASN A 297 4.95 10.29 -1.74
N HIS A 298 4.50 9.46 -0.80
CA HIS A 298 3.15 8.86 -0.84
C HIS A 298 2.40 8.73 0.49
N LEU A 299 3.03 9.05 1.64
CA LEU A 299 2.41 8.98 2.97
C LEU A 299 2.91 10.09 3.92
N ILE A 300 3.26 11.25 3.38
CA ILE A 300 3.30 12.49 4.18
C ILE A 300 1.91 13.11 4.03
N THR A 301 0.96 12.82 4.92
CA THR A 301 0.54 13.76 5.98
C THR A 301 -0.43 13.06 6.95
N SER A 302 0.00 12.05 7.71
CA SER A 302 -0.90 11.48 8.75
C SER A 302 -0.24 10.90 9.99
N VAL A 303 1.08 10.67 9.99
CA VAL A 303 1.73 9.99 11.13
C VAL A 303 2.33 10.97 12.17
N THR A 304 2.49 12.25 11.85
CA THR A 304 3.07 13.24 12.78
C THR A 304 2.08 14.17 13.49
N THR A 305 0.77 14.15 13.17
CA THR A 305 -0.19 15.11 13.77
C THR A 305 -1.54 14.55 14.21
N GLY A 306 -1.74 13.22 14.28
CA GLY A 306 -2.94 12.67 14.93
C GLY A 306 -4.27 13.12 14.29
N THR A 307 -4.30 13.38 12.98
CA THR A 307 -5.54 13.66 12.25
C THR A 307 -5.82 12.54 11.27
N ALA A 308 -6.83 11.72 11.59
CA ALA A 308 -7.42 10.79 10.66
C ALA A 308 -8.18 11.57 9.58
N THR A 309 -7.61 11.67 8.37
CA THR A 309 -8.37 12.03 7.17
C THR A 309 -8.17 10.96 6.11
N ALA A 310 -9.27 10.34 5.75
CA ALA A 310 -9.38 9.29 4.74
C ALA A 310 -9.05 9.83 3.35
N THR A 311 -7.83 9.60 2.85
CA THR A 311 -7.56 9.57 1.41
C THR A 311 -6.36 8.69 1.14
N ALA A 312 -6.59 7.45 0.72
CA ALA A 312 -5.54 6.61 0.16
C ALA A 312 -5.31 7.06 -1.30
N PRO A 313 -4.12 7.56 -1.69
CA PRO A 313 -3.86 7.90 -3.08
C PRO A 313 -3.81 6.65 -3.96
N ASN A 314 -4.51 6.70 -5.10
CA ASN A 314 -4.52 5.66 -6.12
C ASN A 314 -3.14 5.58 -6.79
N LEU A 315 -2.38 4.53 -6.51
CA LEU A 315 -1.11 4.22 -7.18
C LEU A 315 -1.38 3.56 -8.55
N ARG A 316 -1.31 4.36 -9.62
CA ARG A 316 -1.11 3.90 -11.00
C ARG A 316 0.39 3.83 -11.26
N ILE A 317 0.99 2.64 -11.24
CA ILE A 317 2.31 2.42 -11.88
C ILE A 317 2.30 1.05 -12.53
N LEU A 318 2.03 1.02 -13.84
CA LEU A 318 2.57 0.07 -14.81
C LEU A 318 2.50 0.73 -16.19
N HIS A 319 3.42 1.65 -16.43
CA HIS A 319 3.97 1.94 -17.74
C HIS A 319 5.37 2.49 -17.45
N ALA A 320 6.30 1.59 -17.17
CA ALA A 320 7.71 1.88 -17.39
C ALA A 320 7.95 1.50 -18.86
N GLU A 321 7.68 2.46 -19.73
CA GLU A 321 8.45 2.58 -20.95
C GLU A 321 9.88 2.91 -20.53
N THR A 322 10.78 2.10 -21.04
CA THR A 322 12.17 2.45 -21.29
C THR A 322 12.25 3.81 -21.97
N GLU A 323 13.22 4.61 -21.51
CA GLU A 323 13.81 5.81 -22.14
C GLU A 323 13.26 7.19 -21.74
N GLN A 324 14.15 7.88 -21.02
CA GLN A 324 14.30 9.33 -20.80
C GLN A 324 13.31 10.04 -19.88
N GLU A 325 13.89 10.78 -18.91
CA GLU A 325 13.22 11.90 -18.26
C GLU A 325 12.66 12.85 -19.33
N GLY A 326 11.41 12.63 -19.72
CA GLY A 326 10.61 13.56 -20.50
C GLY A 326 10.00 14.60 -19.57
N ALA A 327 10.04 15.86 -19.98
CA ALA A 327 9.35 16.96 -19.32
C ALA A 327 7.88 16.60 -18.98
N PRO A 328 7.28 17.20 -17.93
CA PRO A 328 5.86 17.01 -17.62
C PRO A 328 4.99 17.24 -18.86
N PRO A 329 3.87 16.50 -19.01
CA PRO A 329 3.00 16.64 -20.16
C PRO A 329 2.52 18.09 -20.28
N THR A 330 2.70 18.66 -21.47
CA THR A 330 2.46 20.08 -21.72
C THR A 330 1.22 20.23 -22.58
N TYR A 331 0.36 21.17 -22.19
CA TYR A 331 -0.77 21.60 -22.99
C TYR A 331 -0.31 22.65 -24.01
N GLU A 332 -0.62 22.43 -25.29
CA GLU A 332 -0.44 23.43 -26.33
C GLU A 332 -1.81 23.82 -26.91
N PRO A 333 -2.09 25.13 -27.11
CA PRO A 333 -3.28 25.57 -27.81
C PRO A 333 -3.26 25.11 -29.27
N GLY A 334 -4.36 24.52 -29.75
CA GLY A 334 -4.41 23.86 -31.06
C GLY A 334 -4.52 24.82 -32.23
N GLY A 335 -4.73 26.11 -31.95
CA GLY A 335 -4.86 27.20 -32.93
C GLY A 335 -6.06 27.08 -33.90
N LYS A 336 -6.78 25.95 -33.87
CA LYS A 336 -7.95 25.64 -34.70
C LYS A 336 -9.28 25.90 -34.00
N HIS A 337 -9.27 26.00 -32.68
CA HIS A 337 -10.42 26.31 -31.84
C HIS A 337 -10.33 27.80 -31.43
N GLY A 338 -11.48 28.47 -31.30
CA GLY A 338 -11.54 29.83 -30.75
C GLY A 338 -12.10 29.78 -29.33
N SER A 339 -12.11 30.93 -28.64
CA SER A 339 -12.67 31.06 -27.27
C SER A 339 -14.17 30.76 -27.15
N ASN A 340 -14.88 30.51 -28.25
CA ASN A 340 -16.28 30.16 -28.29
C ASN A 340 -16.51 29.07 -29.33
N THR A 341 -17.52 28.24 -29.11
CA THR A 341 -18.00 27.29 -30.12
C THR A 341 -18.44 28.05 -31.37
N ARG A 342 -17.96 27.64 -32.55
CA ARG A 342 -18.28 28.28 -33.85
C ARG A 342 -18.79 27.26 -34.84
N GLN A 343 -19.82 27.62 -35.60
CA GLN A 343 -20.31 26.77 -36.67
C GLN A 343 -19.38 26.85 -37.89
N THR A 344 -18.94 25.71 -38.40
CA THR A 344 -18.12 25.64 -39.62
C THR A 344 -18.85 24.86 -40.71
N SER A 345 -18.36 24.93 -41.95
CA SER A 345 -18.87 24.11 -43.07
C SER A 345 -18.74 22.59 -42.85
N ARG A 346 -18.03 22.16 -41.79
CA ARG A 346 -17.85 20.75 -41.39
C ARG A 346 -18.56 20.40 -40.07
N GLY A 347 -19.36 21.30 -39.50
CA GLY A 347 -20.07 21.12 -38.22
C GLY A 347 -19.56 22.03 -37.10
N PRO A 348 -20.11 21.89 -35.88
CA PRO A 348 -19.76 22.74 -34.75
C PRO A 348 -18.33 22.46 -34.30
N ASN A 349 -17.53 23.52 -34.27
CA ASN A 349 -16.16 23.49 -33.77
C ASN A 349 -16.17 23.95 -32.31
N SER A 350 -15.89 23.03 -31.38
CA SER A 350 -15.89 23.28 -29.94
C SER A 350 -14.91 24.38 -29.52
N ALA A 351 -15.16 25.02 -28.39
CA ALA A 351 -14.27 26.02 -27.81
C ALA A 351 -12.94 25.41 -27.35
N GLU A 352 -11.90 26.23 -27.38
CA GLU A 352 -10.64 25.93 -26.72
C GLU A 352 -10.79 26.10 -25.20
N PRO A 353 -10.18 25.24 -24.37
CA PRO A 353 -10.17 25.38 -22.92
C PRO A 353 -9.59 26.71 -22.45
N THR A 354 -10.16 27.25 -21.39
CA THR A 354 -9.66 28.47 -20.74
C THR A 354 -8.35 28.21 -20.01
N ASP A 355 -8.27 27.14 -19.21
CA ASP A 355 -7.00 26.61 -18.67
C ASP A 355 -6.80 25.13 -19.06
N GLY A 356 -6.21 24.94 -20.25
CA GLY A 356 -5.93 23.61 -20.79
C GLY A 356 -4.85 22.83 -20.01
N GLN A 357 -3.92 23.53 -19.33
CA GLN A 357 -2.90 22.86 -18.54
C GLN A 357 -3.48 22.39 -17.20
N GLU A 358 -4.30 23.20 -16.52
CA GLU A 358 -5.03 22.75 -15.34
C GLU A 358 -5.92 21.54 -15.67
N ALA A 359 -6.63 21.59 -16.80
CA ALA A 359 -7.44 20.46 -17.23
C ALA A 359 -6.61 19.21 -17.53
N LEU A 360 -5.40 19.36 -18.07
CA LEU A 360 -4.46 18.25 -18.32
C LEU A 360 -3.91 17.66 -17.01
N ASP A 361 -3.55 18.51 -16.05
CA ASP A 361 -3.08 18.09 -14.73
C ASP A 361 -4.20 17.37 -13.96
N ASN A 362 -5.44 17.85 -14.10
CA ASN A 362 -6.66 17.28 -13.53
C ASN A 362 -7.36 16.30 -14.48
N SER A 363 -6.63 15.45 -15.20
CA SER A 363 -7.21 14.53 -16.19
C SER A 363 -7.08 13.04 -15.87
N ALA A 364 -8.07 12.29 -16.35
CA ALA A 364 -8.09 10.83 -16.35
C ALA A 364 -7.98 10.27 -17.79
N PRO A 365 -7.09 9.30 -18.05
CA PRO A 365 -7.03 8.61 -19.33
C PRO A 365 -8.25 7.72 -19.50
N LEU A 366 -8.70 7.58 -20.75
CA LEU A 366 -9.90 6.84 -21.07
C LEU A 366 -9.69 5.31 -21.05
N GLY A 367 -8.47 4.83 -21.26
CA GLY A 367 -8.13 3.41 -21.15
C GLY A 367 -6.67 3.14 -21.51
N GLU A 368 -6.25 1.88 -21.40
CA GLU A 368 -4.84 1.47 -21.57
C GLU A 368 -4.34 1.54 -23.03
N ASN A 369 -5.25 1.46 -24.01
CA ASN A 369 -4.91 1.48 -25.45
C ASN A 369 -5.07 2.87 -26.10
N THR A 370 -5.11 3.95 -25.32
CA THR A 370 -5.25 5.30 -25.86
C THR A 370 -4.57 6.31 -24.97
N THR A 371 -3.87 7.27 -25.60
CA THR A 371 -3.28 8.40 -24.88
C THR A 371 -4.32 9.48 -24.58
N ARG A 372 -5.56 9.34 -25.08
CA ARG A 372 -6.67 10.28 -24.88
C ARG A 372 -7.11 10.33 -23.43
N ARG A 373 -7.33 11.55 -22.95
CA ARG A 373 -7.71 11.86 -21.56
C ARG A 373 -8.96 12.72 -21.54
N VAL A 374 -9.60 12.77 -20.38
CA VAL A 374 -10.68 13.70 -20.06
C VAL A 374 -10.39 14.31 -18.70
N GLY A 375 -10.39 15.63 -18.61
CA GLY A 375 -10.07 16.38 -17.40
C GLY A 375 -11.03 17.52 -17.16
N VAL A 376 -10.79 18.26 -16.07
CA VAL A 376 -11.62 19.40 -15.67
C VAL A 376 -10.75 20.61 -15.37
N ASP A 377 -11.14 21.75 -15.92
CA ASP A 377 -10.72 23.06 -15.45
C ASP A 377 -11.69 23.43 -14.33
N LYS A 378 -11.19 23.48 -13.09
CA LYS A 378 -12.05 23.65 -11.91
C LYS A 378 -12.40 25.11 -11.69
N GLU A 379 -11.51 26.00 -12.09
CA GLU A 379 -11.68 27.45 -11.93
C GLU A 379 -12.80 27.96 -12.84
N HIS A 380 -12.80 27.53 -14.11
CA HIS A 380 -13.75 27.95 -15.13
C HIS A 380 -14.93 26.97 -15.30
N GLY A 381 -14.86 25.80 -14.66
CA GLY A 381 -15.94 24.82 -14.65
C GLY A 381 -16.11 24.10 -15.98
N GLU A 382 -15.02 23.87 -16.70
CA GLU A 382 -15.03 23.26 -18.03
C GLU A 382 -14.64 21.77 -17.96
N ILE A 383 -15.25 20.96 -18.82
CA ILE A 383 -14.80 19.59 -19.06
C ILE A 383 -14.03 19.56 -20.37
N VAL A 384 -12.80 19.07 -20.31
CA VAL A 384 -11.89 19.10 -21.45
C VAL A 384 -11.55 17.70 -21.89
N VAL A 385 -11.72 17.43 -23.19
CA VAL A 385 -11.23 16.19 -23.80
C VAL A 385 -9.89 16.47 -24.45
N LEU A 386 -8.88 15.71 -24.04
CA LEU A 386 -7.47 15.92 -24.37
C LEU A 386 -6.98 14.80 -25.27
N ASP A 387 -6.47 15.17 -26.44
CA ASP A 387 -5.86 14.25 -27.39
C ASP A 387 -4.37 14.60 -27.53
N GLU A 388 -3.50 13.59 -27.54
CA GLU A 388 -2.07 13.80 -27.74
C GLU A 388 -1.80 14.07 -29.23
N THR A 389 -1.08 15.15 -29.51
CA THR A 389 -0.80 15.64 -30.88
C THR A 389 0.01 14.63 -31.70
N HIS A 390 0.94 13.96 -31.02
CA HIS A 390 1.81 12.92 -31.57
C HIS A 390 2.07 11.90 -30.45
N PRO A 391 1.71 10.63 -30.61
CA PRO A 391 1.96 9.60 -29.61
C PRO A 391 3.43 9.59 -29.16
N GLY A 392 3.64 9.69 -27.85
CA GLY A 392 4.97 9.64 -27.22
C GLY A 392 5.70 10.98 -27.09
N LYS A 393 5.06 12.12 -27.44
CA LYS A 393 5.63 13.46 -27.23
C LYS A 393 5.11 14.17 -25.99
N SER A 394 4.09 13.63 -25.32
CA SER A 394 3.46 14.23 -24.14
C SER A 394 2.94 15.66 -24.36
N ILE A 395 2.63 16.04 -25.60
CA ILE A 395 2.03 17.33 -25.96
C ILE A 395 0.54 17.12 -26.28
N TYR A 396 -0.33 17.75 -25.50
CA TYR A 396 -1.77 17.56 -25.57
C TYR A 396 -2.50 18.79 -26.10
N HIS A 397 -3.55 18.53 -26.87
CA HIS A 397 -4.54 19.52 -27.28
C HIS A 397 -5.89 19.20 -26.67
N GLY A 398 -6.61 20.21 -26.23
CA GLY A 398 -7.90 20.07 -25.58
C GLY A 398 -9.02 20.76 -26.34
N HIS A 399 -10.23 20.27 -26.15
CA HIS A 399 -11.44 21.00 -26.50
C HIS A 399 -12.48 20.83 -25.41
N VAL A 400 -13.23 21.90 -25.15
CA VAL A 400 -14.30 21.91 -24.14
C VAL A 400 -15.49 21.11 -24.66
N ARG A 401 -16.10 20.33 -23.77
CA ARG A 401 -17.29 19.52 -24.01
C ARG A 401 -18.29 19.70 -22.89
N GLU A 402 -19.56 19.72 -23.27
CA GLU A 402 -20.64 19.63 -22.30
C GLU A 402 -20.80 18.19 -21.80
N TRP A 403 -21.32 18.03 -20.58
CA TRP A 403 -21.50 16.72 -19.96
C TRP A 403 -22.26 15.73 -20.86
N ASP A 404 -23.31 16.21 -21.53
CA ASP A 404 -24.15 15.36 -22.38
C ASP A 404 -23.49 14.95 -23.71
N GLU A 405 -22.43 15.65 -24.13
CA GLU A 405 -21.63 15.32 -25.31
C GLU A 405 -20.58 14.24 -25.03
N LEU A 406 -20.32 13.94 -23.75
CA LEU A 406 -19.35 12.94 -23.36
C LEU A 406 -19.87 11.52 -23.58
N THR A 407 -18.99 10.66 -24.08
CA THR A 407 -19.24 9.21 -24.11
C THR A 407 -19.35 8.65 -22.68
N ASP A 408 -20.07 7.53 -22.50
CA ASP A 408 -20.16 6.87 -21.18
C ASP A 408 -18.78 6.52 -20.60
N LYS A 409 -17.82 6.20 -21.46
CA LYS A 409 -16.44 5.94 -21.07
C LYS A 409 -15.77 7.17 -20.45
N MET A 410 -15.98 8.36 -21.03
CA MET A 410 -15.50 9.64 -20.50
C MET A 410 -16.20 9.99 -19.18
N LYS A 411 -17.54 9.88 -19.13
CA LYS A 411 -18.33 10.11 -17.92
C LYS A 411 -17.88 9.22 -16.76
N ASN A 412 -17.62 7.95 -17.03
CA ASN A 412 -17.15 7.00 -16.04
C ASN A 412 -15.69 7.24 -15.64
N ALA A 413 -14.84 7.74 -16.54
CA ALA A 413 -13.47 8.14 -16.21
C ALA A 413 -13.46 9.31 -15.21
N LEU A 414 -14.24 10.36 -15.47
CA LEU A 414 -14.37 11.51 -14.57
C LEU A 414 -14.94 11.13 -13.20
N LYS A 415 -15.98 10.29 -13.17
CA LYS A 415 -16.58 9.78 -11.91
C LYS A 415 -15.60 8.95 -11.10
N ARG A 416 -14.85 8.05 -11.73
CA ARG A 416 -13.83 7.22 -11.05
C ARG A 416 -12.66 8.05 -10.53
N ALA A 417 -12.31 9.13 -11.23
CA ALA A 417 -11.27 10.06 -10.82
C ALA A 417 -11.72 11.01 -9.70
N GLY A 418 -13.01 11.02 -9.33
CA GLY A 418 -13.53 11.93 -8.30
C GLY A 418 -13.56 13.39 -8.73
N LEU A 419 -13.56 13.66 -10.04
CA LEU A 419 -13.56 15.02 -10.60
C LEU A 419 -14.98 15.59 -10.76
N VAL A 420 -15.98 14.69 -10.83
CA VAL A 420 -17.39 15.05 -10.97
C VAL A 420 -18.26 14.18 -10.05
N ASP A 421 -19.44 14.69 -9.69
CA ASP A 421 -20.43 13.93 -8.93
C ASP A 421 -21.20 12.93 -9.82
N LYS A 422 -22.15 12.20 -9.21
CA LYS A 422 -22.98 11.22 -9.94
C LYS A 422 -23.78 11.84 -11.10
N LYS A 423 -24.09 13.14 -11.01
CA LYS A 423 -24.87 13.92 -11.98
C LYS A 423 -23.98 14.67 -13.00
N GLY A 424 -22.66 14.55 -12.92
CA GLY A 424 -21.73 15.21 -13.85
C GLY A 424 -21.33 16.62 -13.44
N ARG A 425 -21.66 17.07 -12.23
CA ARG A 425 -21.24 18.39 -11.72
C ARG A 425 -19.79 18.32 -11.25
N ILE A 426 -18.96 19.25 -11.71
CA ILE A 426 -17.55 19.35 -11.32
C ILE A 426 -17.44 19.57 -9.81
N LEU A 427 -16.59 18.76 -9.18
CA LEU A 427 -16.30 18.84 -7.75
C LEU A 427 -15.15 19.82 -7.53
N LYS A 428 -15.43 20.90 -6.79
CA LYS A 428 -14.42 21.90 -6.42
C LYS A 428 -13.45 21.31 -5.41
#